data_AF-A0A1Y4HZN0-F1
#
_entry.id   AF-A0A1Y4HZN0-F1
#
_cell.length_a   1.000
_cell.length_b   1.000
_cell.length_c   1.000
_cell.angle_alpha   90.00
_cell.angle_beta   90.00
_cell.angle_gamma   90.00
#
_symmetry.space_group_name_H-M   'P 1'
#
loop_
_entity.id
_entity.type
_entity.pdbx_description
1 polymer ?
#
loop_
_entity_poly.entity_id
_entity_poly.type
_entity_poly.pdbx_seq_one_letter_code
_entity_poly.pdbx_strand_id
1 'polypeptide(L)' 'MTETERLAAYDAFAADIRAELAQVTDRMDDLRAQNKVKSATYRQLFATRITLKDIDRRLAERGL' A
#
# COMPACT_ATOMS: atom_id res chain seq x y z
N MET A 1 26.28 0.89 -7.08
CA MET A 1 25.08 0.04 -7.08
C MET A 1 25.31 -1.11 -8.05
N THR A 2 25.50 -2.30 -7.51
CA THR A 2 25.57 -3.56 -8.26
C THR A 2 24.16 -4.01 -8.66
N GLU A 3 24.06 -4.99 -9.56
CA GLU A 3 22.77 -5.57 -9.95
C GLU A 3 22.03 -6.18 -8.75
N THR A 4 22.78 -6.83 -7.85
CA THR A 4 22.23 -7.42 -6.61
C THR A 4 21.71 -6.35 -5.66
N GLU A 5 22.43 -5.24 -5.49
CA GLU A 5 21.96 -4.11 -4.67
C GLU A 5 20.70 -3.47 -5.26
N ARG A 6 20.60 -3.39 -6.59
CA ARG A 6 19.41 -2.89 -7.28
C ARG A 6 18.21 -3.81 -7.07
N LEU A 7 18.39 -5.12 -7.17
CA LEU A 7 17.31 -6.09 -6.94
C LEU A 7 16.82 -6.04 -5.48
N ALA A 8 17.74 -6.05 -4.52
CA ALA A 8 17.40 -5.95 -3.10
C ALA A 8 16.62 -4.65 -2.77
N ALA A 9 16.95 -3.54 -3.44
CA ALA A 9 16.20 -2.30 -3.30
C ALA A 9 14.77 -2.41 -3.85
N TYR A 10 14.55 -3.14 -4.94
CA TYR A 10 13.20 -3.39 -5.46
C TYR A 10 12.39 -4.34 -4.58
N ASP A 11 13.03 -5.36 -3.99
CA ASP A 11 12.38 -6.26 -3.02
C ASP A 11 11.95 -5.48 -1.76
N ALA A 12 12.84 -4.62 -1.25
CA ALA A 12 12.53 -3.75 -0.12
C ALA A 12 11.38 -2.79 -0.44
N PHE A 13 11.40 -2.18 -1.64
CA PHE A 13 10.30 -1.33 -2.10
C PHE A 13 8.96 -2.09 -2.16
N ALA A 14 8.95 -3.34 -2.65
CA ALA A 14 7.74 -4.15 -2.67
C ALA A 14 7.22 -4.47 -1.26
N ALA A 15 8.12 -4.75 -0.32
CA ALA A 15 7.77 -4.93 1.09
C ALA A 15 7.17 -3.65 1.71
N ASP A 16 7.75 -2.48 1.41
CA ASP A 16 7.27 -1.20 1.91
C ASP A 16 5.87 -0.86 1.39
N ILE A 17 5.59 -1.10 0.11
CA ILE A 17 4.24 -0.90 -0.48
C ILE A 17 3.20 -1.77 0.23
N ARG A 18 3.54 -3.02 0.56
CA ARG A 18 2.65 -3.93 1.30
C ARG A 18 2.44 -3.47 2.73
N ALA A 19 3.49 -2.98 3.39
CA ALA A 19 3.39 -2.42 4.73
C ALA A 19 2.51 -1.16 4.76
N GLU A 20 2.67 -0.26 3.79
CA GLU A 20 1.83 0.94 3.66
C GLU A 20 0.37 0.56 3.38
N LEU A 21 0.13 -0.42 2.50
CA LEU A 21 -1.21 -0.92 2.21
C LEU A 21 -1.91 -1.47 3.47
N ALA A 22 -1.18 -2.20 4.32
CA ALA A 22 -1.68 -2.69 5.59
C ALA A 22 -2.05 -1.53 6.52
N GLN A 23 -1.14 -0.56 6.72
CA GLN A 23 -1.39 0.61 7.57
C GLN A 23 -2.59 1.44 7.12
N VAL A 24 -2.73 1.68 5.82
CA VAL A 24 -3.89 2.40 5.25
C VAL A 24 -5.18 1.62 5.50
N THR A 25 -5.14 0.30 5.37
CA THR A 25 -6.30 -0.56 5.62
C THR A 25 -6.72 -0.52 7.08
N ASP A 26 -5.77 -0.64 8.02
CA ASP A 26 -6.03 -0.56 9.45
C ASP A 26 -6.64 0.80 9.82
N ARG A 27 -6.08 1.89 9.29
CA ARG A 27 -6.59 3.24 9.53
C ARG A 27 -8.01 3.44 8.99
N MET A 28 -8.33 2.81 7.87
CA MET A 28 -9.69 2.82 7.33
C MET A 28 -10.66 2.02 8.21
N ASP A 29 -10.22 0.89 8.76
CA ASP A 29 -11.03 0.08 9.66
C ASP A 29 -11.29 0.79 10.99
N ASP A 30 -10.31 1.52 11.54
CA ASP A 30 -10.50 2.43 12.68
C ASP A 30 -11.60 3.48 12.42
N LEU A 31 -11.55 4.11 11.25
CA LEU A 31 -12.55 5.10 10.85
C LEU A 31 -13.93 4.46 10.64
N ARG A 32 -13.98 3.22 10.13
CA ARG A 32 -15.22 2.46 9.99
C ARG A 32 -15.84 2.15 11.35
N ALA A 33 -15.04 1.69 12.32
CA ALA A 33 -15.48 1.45 13.69
C ALA A 33 -16.06 2.71 14.36
N GLN A 34 -15.59 3.89 13.96
CA GLN A 34 -16.09 5.19 14.42
C GLN A 34 -17.26 5.75 13.57
N ASN A 35 -17.82 4.99 12.61
CA ASN A 35 -18.83 5.44 11.65
C ASN A 35 -18.40 6.63 10.76
N LYS A 36 -17.09 6.83 10.55
CA LYS A 36 -16.52 7.95 9.79
C LYS A 36 -16.25 7.63 8.31
N VAL A 37 -16.94 6.64 7.73
CA VAL A 37 -16.74 6.18 6.34
C VAL A 37 -17.05 7.24 5.27
N LYS A 38 -17.85 8.27 5.59
CA LYS A 38 -18.16 9.38 4.67
C LYS A 38 -17.21 10.57 4.80
N SER A 39 -16.24 10.52 5.72
CA SER A 39 -15.28 11.60 5.96
C SER A 39 -14.37 11.83 4.75
N ALA A 40 -13.85 13.05 4.62
CA ALA A 40 -12.84 13.37 3.60
C ALA A 40 -11.59 12.47 3.75
N THR A 41 -11.14 12.26 4.98
CA THR A 41 -10.01 11.38 5.31
C THR A 41 -10.24 9.94 4.86
N TYR A 42 -11.43 9.36 5.10
CA TYR A 42 -11.71 8.00 4.63
C TYR A 42 -11.69 7.90 3.10
N ARG A 43 -12.22 8.90 2.39
CA ARG A 43 -12.18 8.94 0.92
C ARG A 43 -10.75 9.05 0.38
N GLN A 44 -9.91 9.86 1.02
CA GLN A 44 -8.48 9.97 0.69
C GLN A 44 -7.76 8.65 0.88
N LEU A 45 -7.91 8.02 2.06
CA LEU A 45 -7.32 6.71 2.34
C LEU A 45 -7.83 5.63 1.38
N PHE A 46 -9.11 5.66 1.01
CA PHE A 46 -9.66 4.73 0.03
C PHE A 46 -9.00 4.88 -1.34
N ALA A 47 -8.76 6.12 -1.80
CA ALA A 47 -8.04 6.39 -3.04
C ALA A 47 -6.59 5.89 -2.96
N THR A 48 -5.87 6.21 -1.89
CA THR A 48 -4.51 5.71 -1.63
C THR A 48 -4.46 4.18 -1.66
N ARG A 49 -5.42 3.51 -1.01
CA ARG A 49 -5.51 2.05 -0.97
C ARG A 49 -5.68 1.44 -2.37
N ILE A 50 -6.48 2.07 -3.24
CA ILE A 50 -6.63 1.60 -4.63
C ILE A 50 -5.29 1.69 -5.37
N THR A 51 -4.60 2.82 -5.25
CA THR A 51 -3.28 3.00 -5.88
C THR A 51 -2.27 1.98 -5.38
N LEU A 52 -2.18 1.77 -4.06
CA LEU A 52 -1.26 0.79 -3.47
C LEU A 52 -1.57 -0.64 -3.93
N LYS A 53 -2.85 -1.03 -4.01
CA LYS A 53 -3.24 -2.34 -4.55
C LYS A 53 -2.87 -2.51 -6.03
N ASP A 54 -2.99 -1.45 -6.82
CA ASP A 54 -2.59 -1.50 -8.22
C ASP A 54 -1.06 -1.63 -8.38
N ILE A 55 -0.28 -0.94 -7.54
CA ILE A 55 1.19 -1.06 -7.52
C ILE A 55 1.60 -2.47 -7.09
N ASP A 56 1.08 -2.97 -5.97
CA ASP A 56 1.40 -4.32 -5.46
C ASP A 56 1.06 -5.40 -6.49
N ARG A 57 -0.09 -5.29 -7.18
CA ARG A 57 -0.44 -6.19 -8.29
C ARG A 57 0.62 -6.17 -9.41
N ARG A 58 1.07 -4.98 -9.83
CA ARG A 58 2.08 -4.85 -10.89
C ARG A 58 3.46 -5.37 -10.46
N LEU A 59 3.78 -5.28 -9.17
CA LEU A 59 5.00 -5.87 -8.61
C LEU A 59 4.93 -7.39 -8.62
N ALA A 60 3.80 -7.95 -8.16
CA ALA A 60 3.56 -9.40 -8.16
C ALA A 60 3.62 -10.00 -9.58
N GLU A 61 3.09 -9.31 -10.60
CA GLU A 61 3.21 -9.70 -12.02
C GLU A 61 4.66 -9.82 -12.52
N ARG A 62 5.61 -9.20 -11.81
CA ARG A 62 7.04 -9.21 -12.12
C ARG A 62 7.85 -10.10 -11.17
N GLY A 63 7.19 -10.82 -10.26
CA GLY A 63 7.83 -11.70 -9.30
C GLY A 63 8.41 -10.99 -8.07
N LEU A 64 8.00 -9.75 -7.81
CA LEU A 64 8.37 -8.95 -6.63
C LEU A 64 7.25 -8.96 -5.59
#